data_AF-A0A8H7FT25-F1
#
_entry.id   AF-A0A8H7FT25-F1
#
_cell.length_a   1.000
_cell.length_b   1.000
_cell.length_c   1.000
_cell.angle_alpha   90.00
_cell.angle_beta   90.00
_cell.angle_gamma   90.00
#
_symmetry.space_group_name_H-M   'P 1'
#
loop_
_entity.id
_entity.type
_entity.pdbx_description
1 polymer ?
#
loop_
_entity_poly.entity_id
_entity_poly.type
_entity_poly.pdbx_seq_one_letter_code
_entity_poly.pdbx_strand_id
1 'polypeptide(L)'
;MTGVPIAYPRMVFLEAALDSKFNPLLYMAKSGTMGLGGFLNKFNGEAELLDDLHLAKHKRVRVSFLSGDVHCAAVGVLKTFAKGKKSAALDPAVDHRYMINVVSSAIVNTPPPAGVISMVSSLATNTHRTLHHADTDETMIPIFTFETDGSKRKQKYIMGKRNWCCVDWDGTTGALKFDIRVEKQKGGGVTVGYDVSTPPPRWSTSS
;
A
#
# COMPACT_ATOMS: atom_id res chain seq x y z
N MET A 1 -14.58 -6.81 -6.93
CA MET A 1 -13.64 -6.67 -5.81
C MET A 1 -12.49 -7.62 -6.05
N THR A 2 -11.40 -7.10 -6.63
CA THR A 2 -10.16 -7.85 -6.81
C THR A 2 -9.46 -7.93 -5.45
N GLY A 3 -9.41 -9.14 -4.87
CA GLY A 3 -8.90 -9.40 -3.52
C GLY A 3 -7.38 -9.40 -3.40
N VAL A 4 -6.67 -8.58 -4.19
CA VAL A 4 -5.20 -8.54 -4.20
C VAL A 4 -4.73 -7.07 -4.23
N PRO A 5 -3.71 -6.69 -3.43
CA PRO A 5 -3.17 -5.33 -3.41
C PRO A 5 -2.56 -4.90 -4.74
N ILE A 6 -3.13 -3.86 -5.34
CA ILE A 6 -2.67 -3.30 -6.63
C ILE A 6 -1.35 -2.53 -6.49
N ALA A 7 -1.13 -1.86 -5.36
CA ALA A 7 0.09 -1.09 -5.04
C ALA A 7 0.63 -1.44 -3.65
N TYR A 8 0.85 -2.74 -3.42
CA TYR A 8 1.95 -3.20 -2.56
C TYR A 8 3.20 -3.23 -3.46
N PRO A 9 4.46 -3.08 -2.95
CA PRO A 9 5.65 -3.39 -3.74
C PRO A 9 5.36 -4.66 -4.53
N ARG A 10 5.15 -4.53 -5.86
CA ARG A 10 4.45 -5.52 -6.68
C ARG A 10 4.92 -6.91 -6.26
N MET A 11 4.01 -7.85 -6.02
CA MET A 11 4.35 -9.24 -5.66
C MET A 11 5.40 -9.86 -6.60
N VAL A 12 5.54 -9.33 -7.82
CA VAL A 12 6.64 -9.59 -8.78
C VAL A 12 8.04 -9.34 -8.21
N PHE A 13 8.23 -8.40 -7.29
CA PHE A 13 9.51 -8.12 -6.63
C PHE A 13 9.68 -8.90 -5.33
N LEU A 14 8.61 -9.23 -4.59
CA LEU A 14 8.69 -10.25 -3.55
C LEU A 14 9.10 -11.58 -4.19
N GLU A 15 8.52 -11.93 -5.34
CA GLU A 15 8.96 -12.99 -6.23
C GLU A 15 10.41 -12.78 -6.66
N ALA A 16 10.84 -11.65 -7.24
CA ALA A 16 12.22 -11.46 -7.68
C ALA A 16 13.27 -11.41 -6.55
N ALA A 17 12.89 -10.97 -5.35
CA ALA A 17 13.75 -10.94 -4.16
C ALA A 17 13.77 -12.30 -3.44
N LEU A 18 12.69 -13.10 -3.53
CA LEU A 18 12.63 -14.50 -3.09
C LEU A 18 13.28 -15.45 -4.11
N ASP A 19 13.20 -15.18 -5.41
CA ASP A 19 13.86 -15.91 -6.51
C ASP A 19 15.30 -15.44 -6.75
N SER A 20 15.72 -14.36 -6.09
CA SER A 20 17.12 -13.97 -6.00
C SER A 20 17.90 -15.15 -5.43
N LYS A 21 18.69 -15.80 -6.29
CA LYS A 21 19.37 -17.10 -6.16
C LYS A 21 20.36 -17.25 -4.98
N PHE A 22 20.26 -16.46 -3.91
CA PHE A 22 21.29 -16.34 -2.87
C PHE A 22 20.80 -16.39 -1.42
N ASN A 23 19.60 -16.91 -1.14
CA ASN A 23 19.19 -17.20 0.24
C ASN A 23 19.05 -18.71 0.50
N PRO A 24 20.09 -19.39 1.03
CA PRO A 24 20.05 -20.83 1.33
C PRO A 24 19.00 -21.20 2.39
N LEU A 25 18.53 -20.22 3.19
CA LEU A 25 17.41 -20.38 4.13
C LEU A 25 16.09 -20.70 3.40
N LEU A 26 15.92 -20.22 2.17
CA LEU A 26 14.69 -20.39 1.39
C LEU A 26 14.66 -21.71 0.62
N TYR A 27 15.83 -22.28 0.30
CA TYR A 27 15.92 -23.62 -0.27
C TYR A 27 15.46 -24.68 0.75
N MET A 28 15.70 -24.43 2.04
CA MET A 28 15.21 -25.28 3.13
C MET A 28 13.69 -25.13 3.32
N ALA A 29 13.12 -23.94 3.09
CA ALA A 29 11.67 -23.71 3.10
C ALA A 29 10.96 -24.32 1.87
N LYS A 30 11.66 -24.44 0.72
CA LYS A 30 11.15 -25.10 -0.50
C LYS A 30 11.24 -26.63 -0.45
N SER A 31 12.08 -27.21 0.41
CA SER A 31 12.36 -28.66 0.41
C SER A 31 11.49 -29.48 1.39
N GLY A 32 10.71 -28.84 2.28
CA GLY A 32 9.91 -29.57 3.26
C GLY A 32 8.74 -28.79 3.82
N THR A 33 7.54 -29.07 3.30
CA THR A 33 6.24 -28.97 3.98
C THR A 33 5.99 -27.73 4.85
N MET A 34 5.66 -26.58 4.25
CA MET A 34 4.87 -25.53 4.95
C MET A 34 4.22 -24.54 3.96
N GLY A 35 2.99 -24.84 3.56
CA GLY A 35 1.85 -23.89 3.46
C GLY A 35 1.91 -22.59 2.65
N LEU A 36 2.96 -22.26 1.90
CA LEU A 36 3.09 -20.97 1.20
C LEU A 36 2.50 -20.93 -0.23
N GLY A 37 1.76 -21.97 -0.64
CA GLY A 37 1.19 -22.10 -1.99
C GLY A 37 0.05 -21.14 -2.33
N GLY A 38 -0.51 -20.41 -1.35
CA GLY A 38 -1.64 -19.49 -1.57
C GLY A 38 -1.27 -18.07 -1.97
N PHE A 39 0.02 -17.75 -2.10
CA PHE A 39 0.48 -16.37 -2.25
C PHE A 39 0.81 -15.93 -3.67
N LEU A 40 0.75 -16.77 -4.70
CA LEU A 40 1.30 -16.41 -6.01
C LEU A 40 0.22 -16.37 -7.09
N ASN A 41 -0.25 -15.17 -7.41
CA ASN A 41 -1.02 -14.91 -8.61
C ASN A 41 -0.33 -13.77 -9.40
N LYS A 42 0.09 -14.06 -10.63
CA LYS A 42 0.74 -13.09 -11.52
C LYS A 42 -0.28 -12.05 -11.98
N PHE A 43 -0.35 -10.93 -11.28
CA PHE A 43 -1.29 -9.85 -11.60
C PHE A 43 -0.70 -8.89 -12.64
N ASN A 44 -1.41 -8.70 -13.76
CA ASN A 44 -1.08 -7.74 -14.81
C ASN A 44 -1.79 -6.39 -14.57
N GLY A 45 -1.61 -5.81 -13.39
CA GLY A 45 -2.37 -4.63 -12.93
C GLY A 45 -1.99 -3.29 -13.58
N GLU A 46 -1.01 -3.26 -14.47
CA GLU A 46 -0.51 -2.01 -15.06
C GLU A 46 -1.49 -1.39 -16.07
N ALA A 47 -2.14 -2.24 -16.89
CA ALA A 47 -3.14 -1.76 -17.85
C ALA A 47 -4.36 -1.16 -17.15
N GLU A 48 -4.87 -1.82 -16.10
CA GLU A 48 -5.99 -1.33 -15.30
C GLU A 48 -5.65 0.01 -14.60
N LEU A 49 -4.43 0.12 -14.04
CA LEU A 49 -3.96 1.36 -13.42
C LEU A 49 -3.88 2.52 -14.41
N LEU A 50 -3.43 2.27 -15.65
CA LEU A 50 -3.37 3.30 -16.70
C LEU A 50 -4.77 3.77 -17.11
N ASP A 51 -5.73 2.84 -17.21
CA ASP A 51 -7.13 3.18 -17.51
C ASP A 51 -7.77 4.00 -16.39
N ASP A 52 -7.52 3.66 -15.12
CA ASP A 52 -7.98 4.44 -13.98
C ASP A 52 -7.36 5.85 -13.95
N LEU A 53 -6.08 5.99 -14.34
CA LEU A 53 -5.41 7.29 -14.45
C LEU A 53 -6.06 8.17 -15.53
N HIS A 54 -6.43 7.58 -16.68
CA HIS A 54 -7.17 8.27 -17.72
C HIS A 54 -8.58 8.66 -17.25
N LEU A 55 -9.29 7.73 -16.61
CA LEU A 55 -10.63 7.98 -16.07
C LEU A 55 -10.62 9.12 -15.04
N ALA A 56 -9.68 9.09 -14.10
CA ALA A 56 -9.51 10.13 -13.08
C ALA A 56 -9.37 11.50 -13.74
N LYS A 57 -8.47 11.63 -14.71
CA LYS A 57 -8.24 12.89 -15.43
C LYS A 57 -9.49 13.38 -16.17
N HIS A 58 -10.14 12.51 -16.95
CA HIS A 58 -11.27 12.89 -17.82
C HIS A 58 -12.58 13.12 -17.08
N LYS A 59 -12.85 12.34 -16.03
CA LYS A 59 -14.10 12.43 -15.26
C LYS A 59 -13.97 13.28 -13.99
N ARG A 60 -12.77 13.81 -13.72
CA ARG A 60 -12.47 14.60 -12.51
C ARG A 60 -12.89 13.86 -11.24
N VAL A 61 -12.50 12.59 -11.15
CA VAL A 61 -12.78 11.72 -10.01
C VAL A 61 -11.48 11.31 -9.33
N ARG A 62 -11.50 11.26 -8.00
CA ARG A 62 -10.41 10.74 -7.19
C ARG A 62 -10.61 9.25 -7.00
N VAL A 63 -9.71 8.44 -7.54
CA VAL A 63 -9.71 6.99 -7.36
C VAL A 63 -8.89 6.64 -6.12
N SER A 64 -9.40 5.72 -5.31
CA SER A 64 -8.70 5.16 -4.15
C SER A 64 -9.02 3.68 -4.09
N PHE A 65 -7.99 2.85 -3.94
CA PHE A 65 -8.12 1.41 -3.91
C PHE A 65 -8.17 0.93 -2.46
N LEU A 66 -9.13 0.07 -2.16
CA LEU A 66 -9.15 -0.71 -0.92
C LEU A 66 -8.83 -2.15 -1.27
N SER A 67 -7.69 -2.61 -0.80
CA SER A 67 -7.14 -3.93 -1.11
C SER A 67 -7.11 -4.82 0.12
N GLY A 68 -7.36 -6.11 -0.09
CA GLY A 68 -7.16 -7.15 0.91
C GLY A 68 -5.77 -7.76 0.78
N ASP A 69 -4.92 -7.65 1.82
CA ASP A 69 -3.73 -8.49 1.93
C ASP A 69 -3.92 -9.54 3.02
N VAL A 70 -3.32 -10.70 2.83
CA VAL A 70 -3.56 -11.84 3.69
C VAL A 70 -3.00 -11.61 5.09
N HIS A 71 -2.07 -10.68 5.35
CA HIS A 71 -1.50 -10.60 6.70
C HIS A 71 -0.93 -9.25 7.19
N CYS A 72 -0.99 -8.17 6.40
CA CYS A 72 -0.49 -6.86 6.85
C CYS A 72 -1.40 -5.68 6.48
N ALA A 73 -1.15 -4.54 7.11
CA ALA A 73 -1.66 -3.25 6.70
C ALA A 73 -0.53 -2.40 6.10
N ALA A 74 -0.85 -1.70 5.01
CA ALA A 74 0.06 -0.82 4.31
C ALA A 74 -0.72 0.22 3.51
N VAL A 75 -0.09 1.35 3.17
CA VAL A 75 -0.71 2.33 2.27
C VAL A 75 0.28 2.69 1.17
N GLY A 76 -0.07 2.30 -0.05
CA GLY A 76 0.61 2.72 -1.26
C GLY A 76 0.04 4.04 -1.79
N VAL A 77 0.83 4.79 -2.54
CA VAL A 77 0.42 6.01 -3.21
C VAL A 77 1.08 6.14 -4.58
N LEU A 78 0.24 6.36 -5.58
CA LEU A 78 0.61 6.83 -6.90
C LEU A 78 0.53 8.34 -6.91
N LYS A 79 1.51 9.01 -7.51
CA LYS A 79 1.57 10.47 -7.65
C LYS A 79 2.33 10.86 -8.91
N THR A 80 2.17 12.09 -9.38
CA THR A 80 2.93 12.58 -10.53
C THR A 80 4.44 12.53 -10.25
N PHE A 81 5.20 11.98 -11.20
CA PHE A 81 6.65 11.89 -11.13
C PHE A 81 7.27 13.29 -11.10
N ALA A 82 8.01 13.60 -10.03
CA ALA A 82 8.75 14.85 -9.93
C ALA A 82 10.09 14.73 -10.67
N LYS A 83 10.14 15.21 -11.91
CA LYS A 83 11.38 15.22 -12.72
C LYS A 83 12.45 16.11 -12.05
N GLY A 84 13.37 15.50 -11.33
CA GLY A 84 14.57 16.13 -10.75
C GLY A 84 14.44 16.56 -9.28
N LYS A 85 15.60 16.68 -8.59
CA LYS A 85 15.71 17.01 -7.14
C LYS A 85 15.08 18.35 -6.70
N LYS A 86 14.69 19.22 -7.65
CA LYS A 86 14.10 20.55 -7.38
C LYS A 86 12.61 20.64 -7.68
N SER A 87 12.01 19.62 -8.27
CA SER A 87 10.58 19.61 -8.56
C SER A 87 9.84 19.18 -7.29
N ALA A 88 9.11 20.11 -6.68
CA ALA A 88 8.29 19.80 -5.51
C ALA A 88 7.17 18.82 -5.89
N ALA A 89 6.85 17.88 -5.01
CA ALA A 89 5.68 17.04 -5.18
C ALA A 89 4.43 17.92 -5.27
N LEU A 90 3.55 17.62 -6.23
CA LEU A 90 2.28 18.32 -6.38
C LEU A 90 1.42 18.10 -5.14
N ASP A 91 0.61 19.11 -4.79
CA ASP A 91 -0.41 18.96 -3.75
C ASP A 91 -1.39 17.83 -4.17
N PRO A 92 -1.66 16.84 -3.30
CA PRO A 92 -2.62 15.77 -3.56
C PRO A 92 -3.99 16.26 -4.05
N ALA A 93 -4.43 17.47 -3.74
CA ALA A 93 -5.69 18.00 -4.25
C ALA A 93 -5.65 18.35 -5.75
N VAL A 94 -4.50 18.78 -6.27
CA VAL A 94 -4.32 19.22 -7.67
C VAL A 94 -3.62 18.17 -8.54
N ASP A 95 -3.15 17.07 -7.96
CA ASP A 95 -2.55 15.98 -8.71
C ASP A 95 -3.61 14.97 -9.14
N HIS A 96 -3.94 14.93 -10.44
CA HIS A 96 -4.90 13.96 -10.98
C HIS A 96 -4.40 12.51 -10.89
N ARG A 97 -3.07 12.29 -10.78
CA ARG A 97 -2.47 10.97 -10.63
C ARG A 97 -2.41 10.50 -9.19
N TYR A 98 -2.77 11.37 -8.23
CA TYR A 98 -2.79 11.01 -6.82
C TYR A 98 -3.84 9.94 -6.55
N MET A 99 -3.40 8.71 -6.32
CA MET A 99 -4.27 7.59 -5.96
C MET A 99 -3.64 6.85 -4.81
N ILE A 100 -4.40 6.57 -3.76
CA ILE A 100 -3.91 5.73 -2.68
C ILE A 100 -4.43 4.31 -2.85
N ASN A 101 -3.63 3.36 -2.37
CA ASN A 101 -4.03 1.99 -2.20
C ASN A 101 -3.92 1.62 -0.73
N VAL A 102 -5.06 1.53 -0.06
CA VAL A 102 -5.14 1.10 1.34
C VAL A 102 -5.19 -0.42 1.36
N VAL A 103 -4.12 -1.02 1.86
CA VAL A 103 -4.00 -2.45 2.08
C VAL A 103 -4.40 -2.73 3.51
N SER A 104 -5.45 -3.52 3.70
CA SER A 104 -5.94 -3.98 4.99
C SER A 104 -6.07 -5.51 4.98
N SER A 105 -5.86 -6.14 6.13
CA SER A 105 -5.97 -7.58 6.29
C SER A 105 -7.16 -7.93 7.18
N ALA A 106 -7.90 -8.98 6.83
CA ALA A 106 -9.00 -9.44 7.67
C ALA A 106 -8.48 -9.92 9.04
N ILE A 107 -9.20 -9.53 10.10
CA ILE A 107 -8.86 -9.80 11.51
C ILE A 107 -8.64 -11.30 11.84
N VAL A 108 -9.10 -12.19 10.96
CA VAL A 108 -8.96 -13.64 11.10
C VAL A 108 -7.55 -14.16 10.81
N ASN A 109 -6.71 -13.40 10.08
CA ASN A 109 -5.42 -13.89 9.63
C ASN A 109 -4.32 -13.81 10.71
N THR A 110 -3.35 -14.72 10.64
CA THR A 110 -2.17 -14.76 11.53
C THR A 110 -1.04 -13.96 10.90
N PRO A 111 -0.49 -12.90 11.52
CA PRO A 111 0.50 -12.05 10.87
C PRO A 111 1.76 -12.82 10.43
N PRO A 112 2.51 -12.36 9.40
CA PRO A 112 3.71 -13.04 8.92
C PRO A 112 4.84 -12.91 9.95
N PRO A 113 5.86 -13.76 9.88
CA PRO A 113 7.03 -13.65 10.75
C PRO A 113 7.69 -12.26 10.67
N ALA A 114 8.18 -11.75 11.79
CA ALA A 114 8.74 -10.39 11.91
C ALA A 114 9.88 -10.11 10.91
N GLY A 115 10.69 -11.11 10.57
CA GLY A 115 11.76 -10.99 9.57
C GLY A 115 11.26 -10.64 8.17
N VAL A 116 10.12 -11.23 7.75
CA VAL A 116 9.51 -10.96 6.45
C VAL A 116 8.96 -9.53 6.42
N ILE A 117 8.26 -9.10 7.47
CA ILE A 117 7.74 -7.73 7.59
C ILE A 117 8.88 -6.71 7.52
N SER A 118 10.00 -6.99 8.21
CA SER A 118 11.17 -6.12 8.18
C SER A 118 11.79 -6.00 6.79
N MET A 119 11.90 -7.11 6.08
CA MET A 119 12.43 -7.13 4.72
C MET A 119 11.54 -6.32 3.78
N VAL A 120 10.22 -6.55 3.81
CA VAL A 120 9.31 -5.81 2.92
C VAL A 120 9.24 -4.33 3.30
N SER A 121 9.27 -3.99 4.59
CA SER A 121 9.30 -2.59 5.02
C SER A 121 10.60 -1.89 4.59
N SER A 122 11.71 -2.61 4.50
CA SER A 122 12.97 -2.06 3.98
C SER A 122 12.87 -1.82 2.47
N LEU A 123 12.26 -2.74 1.73
CA LEU A 123 12.05 -2.60 0.28
C LEU A 123 11.07 -1.47 -0.06
N ALA A 124 10.03 -1.29 0.76
CA ALA A 124 9.04 -0.22 0.66
C ALA A 124 9.62 1.21 0.77
N THR A 125 10.86 1.37 1.23
CA THR A 125 11.55 2.68 1.22
C THR A 125 11.97 3.11 -0.18
N ASN A 126 12.06 2.19 -1.13
CA ASN A 126 12.46 2.52 -2.50
C ASN A 126 11.26 2.99 -3.31
N THR A 127 11.46 4.06 -4.08
CA THR A 127 10.53 4.50 -5.12
C THR A 127 10.50 3.45 -6.24
N HIS A 128 9.33 2.88 -6.53
CA HIS A 128 9.18 1.92 -7.62
C HIS A 128 9.17 2.64 -8.96
N ARG A 129 10.16 2.34 -9.81
CA ARG A 129 10.36 3.02 -11.11
C ARG A 129 9.49 2.47 -12.25
N THR A 130 8.50 1.63 -11.94
CA THR A 130 7.69 0.87 -12.89
C THR A 130 6.89 1.77 -13.84
N LEU A 131 6.37 2.91 -13.36
CA LEU A 131 5.58 3.86 -14.15
C LEU A 131 6.31 5.15 -14.56
N HIS A 132 7.64 5.20 -14.51
CA HIS A 132 8.39 6.38 -14.95
C HIS A 132 8.14 6.72 -16.44
N HIS A 133 7.81 5.72 -17.26
CA HIS A 133 7.44 5.94 -18.66
C HIS A 133 6.09 6.69 -18.81
N ALA A 134 5.24 6.66 -17.78
CA ALA A 134 3.94 7.34 -17.73
C ALA A 134 3.95 8.58 -16.80
N ASP A 135 5.13 9.08 -16.46
CA ASP A 135 5.33 10.21 -15.54
C ASP A 135 4.59 10.04 -14.19
N THR A 136 4.56 8.81 -13.66
CA THR A 136 3.92 8.47 -12.38
C THR A 136 4.91 7.74 -11.47
N ASP A 137 5.00 8.19 -10.22
CA ASP A 137 5.75 7.56 -9.13
C ASP A 137 4.83 6.68 -8.28
N GLU A 138 5.32 5.49 -7.94
CA GLU A 138 4.69 4.59 -6.97
C GLU A 138 5.55 4.52 -5.69
N THR A 139 4.96 4.93 -4.56
CA THR A 139 5.64 5.01 -3.26
C THR A 139 4.72 4.55 -2.12
N MET A 140 5.24 4.44 -0.91
CA MET A 140 4.47 4.07 0.28
C MET A 140 4.32 5.25 1.24
N ILE A 141 3.17 5.37 1.91
CA ILE A 141 2.92 6.41 2.92
C ILE A 141 3.35 5.88 4.31
N PRO A 142 4.21 6.60 5.04
CA PRO A 142 4.71 6.16 6.36
C PRO A 142 3.70 6.45 7.49
N ILE A 143 2.53 5.83 7.46
CA ILE A 143 1.46 6.08 8.46
C ILE A 143 1.72 5.42 9.83
N PHE A 144 2.56 4.37 9.90
CA PHE A 144 2.79 3.61 11.13
C PHE A 144 3.99 4.16 11.92
N THR A 145 3.88 5.40 12.39
CA THR A 145 4.94 6.09 13.15
C THR A 145 5.13 5.52 14.57
N PHE A 146 4.08 4.92 15.13
CA PHE A 146 4.07 4.30 16.47
C PHE A 146 3.55 2.87 16.38
N GLU A 147 3.98 2.03 17.32
CA GLU A 147 3.38 0.73 17.58
C GLU A 147 2.02 0.85 18.28
N THR A 148 1.28 -0.25 18.30
CA THR A 148 -0.01 -0.33 19.00
C THR A 148 0.10 -0.19 20.52
N ASP A 149 1.30 -0.31 21.08
CA ASP A 149 1.61 -0.06 22.50
C ASP A 149 2.07 1.38 22.78
N GLY A 150 2.21 2.21 21.75
CA GLY A 150 2.68 3.60 21.86
C GLY A 150 4.18 3.79 21.70
N SER A 151 4.98 2.72 21.58
CA SER A 151 6.42 2.83 21.32
C SER A 151 6.71 3.36 19.91
N LYS A 152 7.85 4.04 19.72
CA LYS A 152 8.25 4.55 18.39
C LYS A 152 8.68 3.40 17.48
N ARG A 153 8.15 3.37 16.26
CA ARG A 153 8.44 2.31 15.28
C ARG A 153 9.52 2.74 14.28
N LYS A 154 10.50 1.86 14.04
CA LYS A 154 11.52 2.06 12.99
C LYS A 154 10.95 1.84 11.58
N GLN A 155 10.04 0.88 11.44
CA GLN A 155 9.40 0.49 10.18
C GLN A 155 8.04 1.17 10.02
N LYS A 156 7.97 2.26 9.26
CA LYS A 156 6.77 3.12 9.22
C LYS A 156 5.75 2.78 8.14
N TYR A 157 6.08 1.86 7.24
CA TYR A 157 5.31 1.63 6.01
C TYR A 157 4.36 0.43 6.07
N ILE A 158 4.68 -0.57 6.89
CA ILE A 158 3.95 -1.83 6.95
C ILE A 158 3.73 -2.23 8.40
N MET A 159 2.52 -2.67 8.71
CA MET A 159 2.09 -3.19 10.00
C MET A 159 1.59 -4.62 9.86
N GLY A 160 2.39 -5.60 10.27
CA GLY A 160 2.00 -7.01 10.31
C GLY A 160 1.24 -7.37 11.58
N LYS A 161 0.04 -6.82 11.73
CA LYS A 161 -0.91 -7.14 12.81
C LYS A 161 -2.32 -7.23 12.24
N ARG A 162 -3.20 -7.94 12.96
CA ARG A 162 -4.63 -8.00 12.63
C ARG A 162 -5.20 -6.60 12.59
N ASN A 163 -5.95 -6.30 11.54
CA ASN A 163 -6.49 -4.98 11.33
C ASN A 163 -7.84 -5.02 10.62
N TRP A 164 -8.41 -3.85 10.40
CA TRP A 164 -9.51 -3.60 9.49
C TRP A 164 -9.48 -2.11 9.10
N CYS A 165 -10.15 -1.74 8.02
CA CYS A 165 -10.19 -0.35 7.55
C CYS A 165 -11.63 0.14 7.57
N CYS A 166 -11.86 1.28 8.24
CA CYS A 166 -13.09 2.07 8.10
C CYS A 166 -12.88 3.12 7.02
N VAL A 167 -13.89 3.37 6.21
CA VAL A 167 -13.87 4.46 5.23
C VAL A 167 -15.04 5.39 5.51
N ASP A 168 -14.72 6.62 5.85
CA ASP A 168 -15.68 7.66 6.22
C ASP A 168 -15.50 8.87 5.31
N TRP A 169 -16.61 9.45 4.87
CA TRP A 169 -16.59 10.71 4.13
C TRP A 169 -16.74 11.88 5.09
N ASP A 170 -15.78 12.82 5.06
CA ASP A 170 -15.85 14.05 5.83
C ASP A 170 -16.65 15.10 5.06
N GLY A 171 -17.89 15.34 5.49
CA GLY A 171 -18.79 16.31 4.87
C GLY A 171 -18.34 17.76 4.97
N THR A 172 -17.39 18.09 5.84
CA THR A 172 -16.86 19.46 5.99
C THR A 172 -15.76 19.74 4.96
N THR A 173 -14.83 18.80 4.82
CA THR A 173 -13.67 18.97 3.92
C THR A 173 -13.91 18.38 2.52
N GLY A 174 -14.89 17.49 2.38
CA GLY A 174 -15.13 16.67 1.20
C GLY A 174 -14.09 15.56 1.01
N ALA A 175 -13.22 15.32 1.99
CA ALA A 175 -12.18 14.30 1.93
C ALA A 175 -12.74 12.92 2.28
N LEU A 176 -12.15 11.88 1.70
CA LEU A 176 -12.41 10.50 2.08
C LEU A 176 -11.34 10.06 3.08
N LYS A 177 -11.75 9.73 4.30
CA LYS A 177 -10.88 9.30 5.39
C LYS A 177 -10.88 7.78 5.47
N PHE A 178 -9.68 7.22 5.55
CA PHE A 178 -9.44 5.80 5.77
C PHE A 178 -8.81 5.64 7.16
N ASP A 179 -9.53 5.02 8.10
CA ASP A 179 -9.02 4.72 9.45
C ASP A 179 -8.67 3.23 9.53
N ILE A 180 -7.38 2.92 9.49
CA ILE A 180 -6.88 1.56 9.66
C ILE A 180 -6.77 1.27 11.15
N ARG A 181 -7.64 0.37 11.63
CA ARG A 181 -7.70 -0.06 13.03
C ARG A 181 -6.88 -1.32 13.20
N VAL A 182 -5.82 -1.25 13.98
CA VAL A 182 -4.90 -2.36 14.24
C VAL A 182 -5.08 -2.86 15.67
N GLU A 183 -5.27 -4.16 15.85
CA GLU A 183 -5.42 -4.76 17.19
C GLU A 183 -4.14 -4.58 18.03
N LYS A 184 -4.30 -4.19 19.30
CA LYS A 184 -3.19 -4.19 20.28
C LYS A 184 -2.75 -5.60 20.63
N GLN A 185 -3.73 -6.47 20.84
CA GLN A 185 -3.55 -7.86 21.22
C GLN A 185 -4.61 -8.70 20.51
N LYS A 186 -4.22 -9.90 20.08
CA LYS A 186 -5.09 -10.82 19.33
C LYS A 186 -6.34 -11.16 20.14
N GLY A 187 -7.51 -10.83 19.62
CA GLY A 187 -8.80 -11.14 20.26
C GLY A 187 -9.14 -10.28 21.48
N GLY A 188 -8.38 -9.22 21.74
CA GLY A 188 -8.63 -8.30 22.85
C GLY A 188 -9.68 -7.22 22.53
N GLY A 189 -10.14 -7.09 21.28
CA GLY A 189 -11.14 -6.10 20.85
C GLY A 189 -10.68 -4.64 20.87
N VAL A 190 -9.48 -4.36 21.40
CA VAL A 190 -8.90 -3.01 21.48
C VAL A 190 -7.99 -2.75 20.29
N THR A 191 -8.28 -1.66 19.56
CA THR A 191 -7.52 -1.26 18.37
C THR A 191 -6.90 0.12 18.51
N VAL A 192 -5.81 0.36 17.78
CA VAL A 192 -5.22 1.69 17.55
C VAL A 192 -5.49 2.10 16.10
N GLY A 193 -5.91 3.34 15.89
CA GLY A 193 -6.19 3.88 14.56
C GLY A 193 -4.96 4.50 13.91
N TYR A 194 -4.83 4.32 12.61
CA TYR A 194 -3.85 4.96 11.75
C TYR A 194 -4.58 5.49 10.53
N ASP A 195 -4.65 6.81 10.40
CA ASP A 195 -5.48 7.45 9.41
C ASP A 195 -4.69 7.95 8.19
N VAL A 196 -5.36 7.89 7.04
CA VAL A 196 -4.94 8.54 5.80
C VAL A 196 -6.18 9.11 5.12
N SER A 197 -6.06 10.27 4.50
CA SER A 197 -7.19 10.93 3.82
C SER A 197 -6.85 11.24 2.38
N THR A 198 -7.83 11.10 1.48
CA THR A 198 -7.73 11.62 0.12
C THR A 198 -8.58 12.87 -0.04
N PRO A 199 -8.00 13.99 -0.50
CA PRO A 199 -8.76 15.21 -0.72
C PRO A 199 -9.64 15.10 -1.98
N PRO A 200 -10.71 15.91 -2.05
CA PRO A 200 -11.52 15.98 -3.25
C PRO A 200 -10.72 16.53 -4.45
N PRO A 201 -11.09 16.18 -5.68
CA PRO A 201 -10.35 16.55 -6.88
C PRO A 201 -10.46 18.05 -7.21
N ARG A 202 -9.33 18.77 -7.17
CA ARG A 202 -9.24 20.23 -7.39
C ARG A 202 -8.38 20.64 -8.60
N TRP A 203 -7.90 19.70 -9.41
CA TRP A 203 -7.15 20.06 -10.63
C TRP A 203 -8.04 20.73 -11.68
N SER A 204 -7.45 21.63 -12.46
CA SER A 204 -8.09 22.20 -13.64
C SER A 204 -8.02 21.22 -14.80
N THR A 205 -9.12 21.09 -15.54
CA THR A 205 -9.10 20.49 -16.87
C THR A 205 -8.47 21.52 -17.80
N SER A 206 -7.14 21.47 -17.99
CA SER A 206 -6.56 22.15 -19.14
C SER A 206 -7.02 21.39 -20.39
N SER A 207 -7.82 22.07 -21.20
CA SER A 207 -8.35 21.63 -22.51
C SER A 207 -7.28 21.09 -23.43
#